data_AF-A0A5E4PVT6-F1
#
_entry.id   AF-A0A5E4PVT6-F1
#
_cell.length_a   1.000
_cell.length_b   1.000
_cell.length_c   1.000
_cell.angle_alpha   90.00
_cell.angle_beta   90.00
_cell.angle_gamma   90.00
#
_symmetry.space_group_name_H-M   'P 1'
#
loop_
_entity.id
_entity.type
_entity.pdbx_description
1 polymer ?
#
loop_
_entity_poly.entity_id
_entity_poly.type
_entity_poly.pdbx_seq_one_letter_code
_entity_poly.pdbx_strand_id
1 'polypeptide(L)'
;MESSLEHEDLLIKLRAKLNEGKIKLWDPPYISSDDQNTESFLELANAYAIDLSIDVNIIIDGLKELQQHSIERSKANEEYKETGCATLRVKTTGPGNKGVIRVVRKLTIMGSELMETVAEALGVESPRVKLIFNGKVIKSAPSLAEQGVNNGIQLMALIMAESPEQVKKEDNMYMEMKETLDDATLLSEYVDELADDEEYMRLEDQSGNTIELPRAEKRALSVGLAMHSRGRAAIKKHDYSLALVLLLEADRQLSECRSQILSSVDNWAVLQLDIAWCYLCLRSLQKRACTVHAAILTAGYCGLPSEQTTGSTCSAREGRERVEQLTRRQ
;
A
#
# COMPACT_ATOMS: atom_id res chain seq x y z
N MET A 1 -18.31 4.89 -8.21
CA MET A 1 -17.14 3.97 -8.16
C MET A 1 -16.66 3.68 -9.57
N GLU A 2 -17.59 3.49 -10.51
CA GLU A 2 -17.38 3.22 -11.94
C GLU A 2 -16.53 4.27 -12.68
N SER A 3 -16.85 5.57 -12.61
CA SER A 3 -16.27 6.55 -13.55
C SER A 3 -14.73 6.67 -13.59
N SER A 4 -14.00 6.44 -12.49
CA SER A 4 -12.52 6.50 -12.52
C SER A 4 -11.83 5.16 -12.72
N LEU A 5 -12.56 4.04 -12.63
CA LEU A 5 -12.05 2.76 -13.11
C LEU A 5 -12.23 2.71 -14.63
N GLU A 6 -13.40 3.15 -15.11
CA GLU A 6 -13.69 3.29 -16.54
C GLU A 6 -12.72 4.24 -17.25
N HIS A 7 -12.36 5.36 -16.61
CA HIS A 7 -11.34 6.29 -17.12
C HIS A 7 -9.95 5.65 -17.22
N GLU A 8 -9.52 4.91 -16.19
CA GLU A 8 -8.23 4.21 -16.23
C GLU A 8 -8.22 3.09 -17.29
N ASP A 9 -9.32 2.36 -17.42
CA ASP A 9 -9.49 1.32 -18.44
C ASP A 9 -9.47 1.92 -19.85
N LEU A 10 -10.09 3.10 -20.04
CA LEU A 10 -9.99 3.88 -21.28
C LEU A 10 -8.53 4.21 -21.59
N LEU A 11 -7.78 4.78 -20.64
CA LEU A 11 -6.37 5.12 -20.84
C LEU A 11 -5.51 3.89 -21.16
N ILE A 12 -5.79 2.73 -20.55
CA ILE A 12 -5.11 1.47 -20.86
C ILE A 12 -5.39 1.04 -22.31
N LYS A 13 -6.65 1.06 -22.74
CA LYS A 13 -7.04 0.73 -24.12
C LYS A 13 -6.40 1.69 -25.14
N LEU A 14 -6.40 2.99 -24.84
CA LEU A 14 -5.75 4.00 -25.67
C LEU A 14 -4.24 3.78 -25.77
N ARG A 15 -3.56 3.48 -24.66
CA ARG A 15 -2.12 3.12 -24.68
C ARG A 15 -1.85 1.88 -25.52
N ALA A 16 -2.69 0.85 -25.45
CA ALA A 16 -2.53 -0.35 -26.25
C ALA A 16 -2.61 -0.02 -27.76
N LYS A 17 -3.63 0.73 -28.17
CA LYS A 17 -3.79 1.21 -29.56
C LYS A 17 -2.64 2.07 -30.05
N LEU A 18 -2.18 3.03 -29.23
CA LEU A 18 -1.02 3.86 -29.55
C LEU A 18 0.25 3.02 -29.73
N ASN A 19 0.45 2.00 -28.91
CA ASN A 19 1.59 1.09 -29.01
C ASN A 19 1.52 0.19 -30.25
N GLU A 20 0.33 -0.31 -30.60
CA GLU A 20 0.09 -1.05 -31.85
C GLU A 20 0.43 -0.21 -33.08
N GLY A 21 -0.02 1.05 -33.10
CA GLY A 21 0.27 2.01 -34.16
C GLY A 21 1.68 2.61 -34.10
N LYS A 22 2.48 2.32 -33.06
CA LYS A 22 3.77 2.97 -32.76
C LYS A 22 3.71 4.50 -32.81
N ILE A 23 2.58 5.07 -32.37
CA ILE A 23 2.31 6.50 -32.44
C ILE A 23 2.87 7.19 -31.20
N LYS A 24 3.67 8.23 -31.43
CA LYS A 24 4.23 9.08 -30.37
C LYS A 24 3.50 10.41 -30.35
N LEU A 25 2.63 10.61 -29.37
CA LEU A 25 1.83 11.83 -29.25
C LEU A 25 2.66 13.08 -28.94
N TRP A 26 3.89 12.91 -28.46
CA TRP A 26 4.80 14.00 -28.10
C TRP A 26 5.74 14.41 -29.24
N ASP A 27 5.67 13.77 -30.41
CA ASP A 27 6.43 14.12 -31.60
C ASP A 27 5.50 14.78 -32.65
N PRO A 28 6.01 15.67 -33.52
CA PRO A 28 5.26 16.16 -34.67
C PRO A 28 4.79 14.99 -35.55
N PRO A 29 3.57 15.01 -36.12
CA PRO A 29 2.63 16.13 -36.27
C PRO A 29 1.61 16.30 -35.13
N TYR A 30 1.67 15.48 -34.07
CA TYR A 30 0.63 15.45 -33.03
C TYR A 30 0.78 16.55 -31.97
N ILE A 31 1.92 17.26 -31.97
CA ILE A 31 2.21 18.38 -31.10
C ILE A 31 2.12 19.69 -31.91
N SER A 32 1.29 20.62 -31.44
CA SER A 32 1.20 21.99 -31.96
C SER A 32 1.75 22.95 -30.90
N SER A 33 2.42 24.02 -31.34
CA SER A 33 2.95 25.06 -30.46
C SER A 33 1.87 25.91 -29.78
N ASP A 34 0.61 25.78 -30.20
CA ASP A 34 -0.45 26.74 -29.89
C ASP A 34 -1.71 26.07 -29.32
N ASP A 35 -1.57 25.11 -28.39
CA ASP A 35 -2.62 24.44 -27.57
C ASP A 35 -3.87 23.87 -28.32
N GLN A 36 -3.89 24.00 -29.64
CA GLN A 36 -4.90 23.51 -30.55
C GLN A 36 -4.51 22.12 -31.02
N ASN A 37 -5.50 21.22 -31.02
CA ASN A 37 -5.34 19.88 -31.53
C ASN A 37 -5.00 19.96 -33.03
N THR A 38 -3.86 19.42 -33.45
CA THR A 38 -3.54 19.30 -34.87
C THR A 38 -4.61 18.47 -35.59
N GLU A 39 -4.86 18.72 -36.87
CA GLU A 39 -5.78 17.91 -37.69
C GLU A 39 -5.48 16.40 -37.57
N SER A 40 -4.20 16.01 -37.62
CA SER A 40 -3.78 14.62 -37.43
C SER A 40 -4.10 14.05 -36.04
N PHE A 41 -4.18 14.88 -34.99
CA PHE A 41 -4.59 14.46 -33.65
C PHE A 41 -6.10 14.20 -33.60
N LEU A 42 -6.90 15.07 -34.23
CA LEU A 42 -8.36 14.90 -34.31
C LEU A 42 -8.75 13.70 -35.19
N GLU A 43 -8.05 13.47 -36.29
CA GLU A 43 -8.23 12.28 -37.13
C GLU A 43 -7.98 10.99 -36.34
N LEU A 44 -6.89 10.96 -35.56
CA LEU A 44 -6.56 9.83 -34.70
C LEU A 44 -7.64 9.60 -33.62
N ALA A 45 -8.10 10.68 -32.98
CA ALA A 45 -9.16 10.59 -31.98
C ALA A 45 -10.46 10.06 -32.58
N ASN A 46 -10.84 10.50 -33.78
CA ASN A 46 -12.01 10.00 -34.50
C ASN A 46 -11.87 8.52 -34.86
N ALA A 47 -10.70 8.09 -35.36
CA ALA A 47 -10.45 6.69 -35.66
C ALA A 47 -10.60 5.79 -34.42
N TYR A 48 -10.03 6.21 -33.29
CA TYR A 48 -10.14 5.47 -32.03
C TYR A 48 -11.54 5.53 -31.40
N ALA A 49 -12.27 6.62 -31.59
CA ALA A 49 -13.67 6.73 -31.19
C ALA A 49 -14.55 5.72 -31.93
N ILE A 50 -14.35 5.56 -33.24
CA ILE A 50 -15.06 4.55 -34.06
C ILE A 50 -14.68 3.14 -33.60
N ASP A 51 -13.39 2.86 -33.47
CA ASP A 51 -12.87 1.54 -33.08
C ASP A 51 -13.37 1.09 -31.70
N LEU A 52 -13.39 2.01 -30.73
CA LEU A 52 -13.77 1.71 -29.35
C LEU A 52 -15.26 1.93 -29.09
N SER A 53 -15.99 2.51 -30.04
CA SER A 53 -17.39 2.94 -29.89
C SER A 53 -17.61 3.84 -28.67
N ILE A 54 -16.70 4.80 -28.47
CA ILE A 54 -16.70 5.76 -27.37
C ILE A 54 -16.83 7.17 -27.95
N ASP A 55 -17.43 8.09 -27.20
CA ASP A 55 -17.55 9.49 -27.60
C ASP A 55 -16.18 10.12 -27.90
N VAL A 56 -16.10 10.85 -29.01
CA VAL A 56 -14.85 11.46 -29.51
C VAL A 56 -14.25 12.41 -28.47
N ASN A 57 -15.06 13.14 -27.70
CA ASN A 57 -14.55 14.09 -26.73
C ASN A 57 -13.82 13.38 -25.58
N ILE A 58 -14.36 12.24 -25.12
CA ILE A 58 -13.73 11.41 -24.08
C ILE A 58 -12.37 10.86 -24.56
N ILE A 59 -12.29 10.48 -25.84
CA ILE A 59 -11.05 10.00 -26.45
C ILE A 59 -10.04 11.14 -26.59
N ILE A 60 -10.47 12.33 -27.02
CA ILE A 60 -9.63 13.52 -27.10
C ILE A 60 -9.04 13.85 -25.74
N ASP A 61 -9.86 13.88 -24.69
CA ASP A 61 -9.42 14.18 -23.32
C ASP A 61 -8.43 13.13 -22.83
N GLY A 62 -8.71 11.85 -23.05
CA GLY A 62 -7.79 10.76 -22.71
C GLY A 62 -6.46 10.83 -23.47
N LEU A 63 -6.49 11.14 -24.77
CA LEU A 63 -5.28 11.30 -25.58
C LEU A 63 -4.46 12.52 -25.16
N LYS A 64 -5.11 13.64 -24.82
CA LYS A 64 -4.45 14.84 -24.28
C LYS A 64 -3.77 14.54 -22.95
N GLU A 65 -4.42 13.80 -22.07
CA GLU A 65 -3.82 13.37 -20.81
C GLU A 65 -2.56 12.52 -21.04
N LEU A 66 -2.63 11.54 -21.96
CA LEU A 66 -1.46 10.71 -22.32
C LEU A 66 -0.33 11.52 -22.95
N GLN A 67 -0.67 12.49 -23.79
CA GLN A 67 0.29 13.41 -24.40
C GLN A 67 0.98 14.25 -23.33
N GLN A 68 0.23 14.89 -22.44
CA GLN A 68 0.76 15.71 -21.36
C GLN A 68 1.70 14.91 -20.46
N HIS A 69 1.30 13.71 -20.03
CA HIS A 69 2.16 12.81 -19.25
C HIS A 69 3.48 12.47 -19.96
N SER A 70 3.44 12.34 -21.28
CA SER A 70 4.64 12.03 -22.07
C SER A 70 5.57 13.24 -22.20
N ILE A 71 5.02 14.43 -22.41
CA ILE A 71 5.77 15.70 -22.45
C ILE A 71 6.43 15.97 -21.10
N GLU A 72 5.69 15.84 -20.00
CA GLU A 72 6.21 16.01 -18.64
C GLU A 72 7.33 15.02 -18.35
N ARG A 73 7.18 13.76 -18.79
CA ARG A 73 8.23 12.75 -18.66
C ARG A 73 9.46 13.10 -19.50
N SER A 74 9.31 13.66 -20.69
CA SER A 74 10.45 14.12 -21.51
C SER A 74 11.20 15.24 -20.81
N LYS A 75 10.49 16.28 -20.35
CA LYS A 75 11.06 17.40 -19.59
C LYS A 75 11.80 16.92 -18.34
N ALA A 76 11.18 16.03 -17.55
CA ALA A 76 11.83 15.46 -16.36
C ALA A 76 13.07 14.62 -16.68
N ASN A 77 13.12 13.97 -17.85
CA ASN A 77 14.30 13.24 -18.30
C ASN A 77 15.42 14.17 -18.77
N GLU A 78 15.08 15.29 -19.42
CA GLU A 78 16.03 16.34 -19.79
C GLU A 78 16.62 17.00 -18.55
N GLU A 79 15.78 17.42 -17.60
CA GLU A 79 16.21 17.94 -16.30
C GLU A 79 17.15 16.95 -15.57
N TYR A 80 16.85 15.64 -15.61
CA TYR A 80 17.70 14.63 -15.00
C TYR A 80 19.08 14.53 -15.69
N LYS A 81 19.14 14.63 -17.02
CA LYS A 81 20.41 14.62 -17.76
C LYS A 81 21.25 15.86 -17.48
N GLU A 82 20.62 17.01 -17.34
CA GLU A 82 21.31 18.29 -17.09
C GLU A 82 21.76 18.44 -15.63
N THR A 83 20.90 18.08 -14.67
CA THR A 83 21.11 18.37 -13.24
C THR A 83 21.54 17.16 -12.41
N GLY A 84 21.31 15.94 -12.91
CA GLY A 84 21.48 14.69 -12.16
C GLY A 84 20.42 14.46 -11.08
N CYS A 85 19.38 15.31 -10.98
CA CYS A 85 18.31 15.18 -10.00
C CYS A 85 17.15 14.36 -10.57
N ALA A 86 16.85 13.22 -9.94
CA ALA A 86 15.75 12.37 -10.33
C ALA A 86 14.40 12.98 -9.92
N THR A 87 13.43 12.90 -10.81
CA THR A 87 12.04 13.26 -10.54
C THR A 87 11.30 12.01 -10.05
N LEU A 88 10.82 12.07 -8.81
CA LEU A 88 10.06 11.02 -8.13
C LEU A 88 8.60 11.45 -7.99
N ARG A 89 7.67 10.58 -8.38
CA ARG A 89 6.22 10.83 -8.23
C ARG A 89 5.69 10.08 -7.03
N VAL A 90 5.36 10.78 -5.96
CA VAL A 90 4.91 10.19 -4.70
C VAL A 90 3.39 10.23 -4.63
N LYS A 91 2.74 9.08 -4.80
CA LYS A 91 1.30 8.93 -4.62
C LYS A 91 0.99 8.71 -3.15
N THR A 92 0.20 9.60 -2.57
CA THR A 92 -0.12 9.56 -1.15
C THR A 92 -1.40 8.79 -0.90
N THR A 93 -1.45 8.03 0.19
CA THR A 93 -2.64 7.30 0.62
C THR A 93 -2.81 7.40 2.14
N GLY A 94 -4.07 7.43 2.58
CA GLY A 94 -4.44 7.61 3.99
C GLY A 94 -5.19 8.92 4.28
N PRO A 95 -5.44 9.22 5.56
CA PRO A 95 -6.13 10.44 5.99
C PRO A 95 -5.23 11.66 5.73
N GLY A 96 -5.65 12.57 4.85
CA GLY A 96 -4.83 13.71 4.40
C GLY A 96 -4.17 13.54 3.02
N ASN A 97 -4.70 12.67 2.18
CA ASN A 97 -4.26 12.49 0.80
C ASN A 97 -4.17 13.82 0.01
N LYS A 98 -2.98 14.14 -0.51
CA LYS A 98 -2.73 15.31 -1.37
C LYS A 98 -2.57 14.95 -2.86
N GLY A 99 -2.95 13.73 -3.23
CA GLY A 99 -2.82 13.18 -4.56
C GLY A 99 -1.38 12.72 -4.84
N VAL A 100 -0.87 13.11 -6.00
CA VAL A 100 0.49 12.80 -6.46
C VAL A 100 1.36 14.03 -6.25
N ILE A 101 2.44 13.88 -5.49
CA ILE A 101 3.43 14.91 -5.21
C ILE A 101 4.66 14.66 -6.07
N ARG A 102 5.14 15.69 -6.78
CA ARG A 102 6.42 15.63 -7.51
C ARG A 102 7.55 16.05 -6.58
N VAL A 103 8.52 15.17 -6.38
CA VAL A 103 9.72 15.41 -5.58
C VAL A 103 10.96 15.30 -6.49
N VAL A 104 11.85 16.29 -6.46
CA VAL A 104 13.06 16.31 -7.28
C VAL A 104 14.29 16.28 -6.38
N ARG A 105 15.05 15.18 -6.44
CA ARG A 105 16.23 14.92 -5.58
C ARG A 105 17.25 14.04 -6.29
N LYS A 106 18.52 14.12 -5.89
CA LYS A 106 19.57 13.20 -6.37
C LYS A 106 19.31 11.78 -5.85
N LEU A 107 19.72 10.75 -6.60
CA LEU A 107 19.57 9.35 -6.18
C LEU A 107 20.58 8.92 -5.10
N THR A 108 21.59 9.74 -4.83
CA THR A 108 22.61 9.51 -3.81
C THR A 108 22.14 9.82 -2.39
N ILE A 109 20.98 10.46 -2.22
CA ILE A 109 20.46 10.80 -0.89
C ILE A 109 20.04 9.54 -0.13
N MET A 110 20.07 9.63 1.20
CA MET A 110 19.57 8.57 2.07
C MET A 110 18.04 8.52 2.05
N GLY A 111 17.47 7.35 2.35
CA GLY A 111 16.02 7.20 2.44
C GLY A 111 15.37 8.12 3.48
N SER A 112 16.06 8.44 4.57
CA SER A 112 15.61 9.39 5.60
C SER A 112 15.34 10.79 5.05
N GLU A 113 16.24 11.31 4.21
CA GLU A 113 16.11 12.64 3.61
C GLU A 113 14.92 12.72 2.65
N LEU A 114 14.66 11.64 1.90
CA LEU A 114 13.47 11.55 1.05
C LEU A 114 12.19 11.53 1.89
N MET A 115 12.17 10.74 2.97
CA MET A 115 11.02 10.67 3.88
C MET A 115 10.72 12.04 4.50
N GLU A 116 11.74 12.77 4.93
CA GLU A 116 11.61 14.13 5.46
C GLU A 116 11.06 15.10 4.42
N THR A 117 11.61 15.10 3.20
CA THR A 117 11.12 15.95 2.09
C THR A 117 9.63 15.66 1.78
N VAL A 118 9.23 14.39 1.79
CA VAL A 118 7.83 14.00 1.56
C VAL A 118 6.94 14.40 2.74
N ALA A 119 7.45 14.25 3.97
CA ALA A 119 6.72 14.59 5.19
C ALA A 119 6.47 16.10 5.28
N GLU A 120 7.46 16.93 4.95
CA GLU A 120 7.32 18.39 4.81
C GLU A 120 6.25 18.76 3.78
N ALA A 121 6.31 18.16 2.58
CA ALA A 121 5.32 18.40 1.53
C ALA A 121 3.89 18.00 1.96
N LEU A 122 3.78 16.97 2.81
CA LEU A 122 2.52 16.50 3.37
C LEU A 122 2.07 17.30 4.60
N GLY A 123 2.96 18.02 5.27
CA GLY A 123 2.67 18.69 6.55
C GLY A 123 2.50 17.68 7.70
N VAL A 124 3.25 16.59 7.68
CA VAL A 124 3.24 15.55 8.73
C VAL A 124 4.66 15.31 9.23
N GLU A 125 4.77 14.71 10.42
CA GLU A 125 6.06 14.31 11.00
C GLU A 125 6.72 13.19 10.17
N SER A 126 8.03 13.31 9.91
CA SER A 126 8.85 12.31 9.20
C SER A 126 8.62 10.84 9.65
N PRO A 127 8.57 10.49 10.96
CA PRO A 127 8.34 9.10 11.39
C PRO A 127 6.96 8.53 11.00
N ARG A 128 6.00 9.38 10.62
CA ARG A 128 4.64 8.94 10.23
C ARG A 128 4.53 8.58 8.76
N VAL A 129 5.58 8.85 7.98
CA VAL A 129 5.60 8.56 6.54
C VAL A 129 6.39 7.29 6.30
N LYS A 130 5.76 6.29 5.70
CA LYS A 130 6.45 5.12 5.15
C LYS A 130 6.32 5.14 3.64
N LEU A 131 7.45 5.03 2.94
CA LEU A 131 7.50 5.00 1.49
C LEU A 131 7.59 3.55 1.01
N ILE A 132 6.81 3.19 0.00
CA ILE A 132 6.80 1.86 -0.61
C ILE A 132 7.15 1.98 -2.09
N PHE A 133 8.09 1.15 -2.52
CA PHE A 133 8.54 1.00 -3.91
C PHE A 133 8.61 -0.47 -4.29
N ASN A 134 7.94 -0.88 -5.37
CA ASN A 134 7.92 -2.27 -5.86
C ASN A 134 7.65 -3.32 -4.77
N GLY A 135 6.67 -3.08 -3.90
CA GLY A 135 6.33 -3.98 -2.80
C GLY A 135 7.33 -3.97 -1.63
N LYS A 136 8.33 -3.08 -1.63
CA LYS A 136 9.32 -2.97 -0.56
C LYS A 136 9.22 -1.63 0.14
N VAL A 137 9.31 -1.64 1.46
CA VAL A 137 9.36 -0.41 2.27
C VAL A 137 10.77 0.18 2.15
N ILE A 138 10.87 1.46 1.82
CA ILE A 138 12.14 2.19 1.73
C ILE A 138 12.74 2.30 3.14
N LYS A 139 14.00 1.89 3.27
CA LYS A 139 14.78 1.96 4.50
C LYS A 139 15.43 3.34 4.65
N SER A 140 15.60 3.79 5.89
CA SER A 140 16.18 5.10 6.19
C SER A 140 17.67 5.22 5.85
N ALA A 141 18.44 4.15 6.05
CA ALA A 141 19.90 4.18 5.96
C ALA A 141 20.48 4.06 4.53
N PRO A 142 20.12 3.04 3.71
CA PRO A 142 20.73 2.92 2.39
C PRO A 142 20.30 4.04 1.44
N SER A 143 21.13 4.32 0.44
CA SER A 143 20.81 5.33 -0.58
C SER A 143 19.62 4.88 -1.44
N LEU A 144 18.93 5.84 -2.08
CA LEU A 144 17.82 5.49 -2.98
C LEU A 144 18.28 4.61 -4.15
N ALA A 145 19.47 4.88 -4.69
CA ALA A 145 20.06 4.08 -5.77
C ALA A 145 20.27 2.61 -5.36
N GLU A 146 20.80 2.36 -4.15
CA GLU A 146 20.98 0.99 -3.61
C GLU A 146 19.66 0.23 -3.44
N GLN A 147 18.58 0.97 -3.20
CA GLN A 147 17.23 0.41 -3.06
C GLN A 147 16.52 0.21 -4.42
N GLY A 148 17.21 0.45 -5.53
CA GLY A 148 16.71 0.26 -6.89
C GLY A 148 15.80 1.39 -7.39
N VAL A 149 15.80 2.55 -6.73
CA VAL A 149 15.03 3.73 -7.14
C VAL A 149 15.73 4.41 -8.33
N ASN A 150 14.97 4.63 -9.40
CA ASN A 150 15.44 5.24 -10.64
C ASN A 150 14.71 6.56 -10.94
N ASN A 151 15.13 7.28 -11.98
CA ASN A 151 14.42 8.48 -12.42
C ASN A 151 13.01 8.15 -12.96
N GLY A 152 12.03 8.99 -12.64
CA GLY A 152 10.66 8.90 -13.16
C GLY A 152 9.78 7.83 -12.51
N ILE A 153 10.26 7.18 -11.44
CA ILE A 153 9.48 6.16 -10.74
C ILE A 153 8.29 6.76 -9.98
N GLN A 154 7.34 5.89 -9.67
CA GLN A 154 6.24 6.19 -8.78
C GLN A 154 6.43 5.48 -7.44
N LEU A 155 6.31 6.25 -6.36
CA LEU A 155 6.37 5.80 -4.98
C LEU A 155 4.99 5.89 -4.35
N MET A 156 4.72 5.04 -3.37
CA MET A 156 3.52 5.14 -2.54
C MET A 156 3.91 5.62 -1.15
N ALA A 157 3.31 6.72 -0.68
CA ALA A 157 3.49 7.22 0.67
C ALA A 157 2.29 6.84 1.53
N LEU A 158 2.53 6.04 2.57
CA LEU A 158 1.59 5.73 3.62
C LEU A 158 1.71 6.78 4.73
N ILE A 159 0.60 7.44 5.03
CA ILE A 159 0.49 8.27 6.25
C ILE A 159 -0.04 7.36 7.36
N MET A 160 0.80 7.08 8.34
CA MET A 160 0.46 6.27 9.51
C MET A 160 -0.41 7.09 10.47
N ALA A 161 -1.47 6.46 11.00
CA ALA A 161 -2.35 7.05 12.00
C ALA A 161 -1.75 6.91 13.43
N GLU A 162 -2.17 7.83 14.31
CA GLU A 162 -2.00 7.86 15.78
C GLU A 162 -0.63 7.49 16.38
N SER A 163 0.12 8.55 16.67
CA SER A 163 1.33 8.67 17.48
C SER A 163 2.59 7.87 17.05
N PRO A 164 3.74 8.56 16.88
CA PRO A 164 5.03 7.91 16.57
C PRO A 164 5.50 6.98 17.71
N GLU A 165 4.90 7.07 18.89
CA GLU A 165 5.20 6.20 20.03
C GLU A 165 4.56 4.83 19.89
N GLN A 166 3.38 4.69 19.29
CA GLN A 166 2.79 3.37 19.04
C GLN A 166 3.54 2.66 17.91
N VAL A 167 3.88 3.35 16.82
CA VAL A 167 4.73 2.78 15.75
C VAL A 167 6.10 2.40 16.28
N LYS A 168 6.75 3.25 17.09
CA LYS A 168 8.03 2.91 17.75
C LYS A 168 7.87 1.83 18.80
N LYS A 169 6.76 1.75 19.53
CA LYS A 169 6.50 0.69 20.51
C LYS A 169 6.17 -0.62 19.81
N GLU A 170 5.57 -0.57 18.63
CA GLU A 170 5.32 -1.72 17.78
C GLU A 170 6.61 -2.24 17.13
N ASP A 171 7.46 -1.34 16.64
CA ASP A 171 8.82 -1.60 16.12
C ASP A 171 9.79 -2.03 17.24
N ASN A 172 9.70 -1.43 18.43
CA ASN A 172 10.47 -1.82 19.61
C ASN A 172 9.96 -3.13 20.18
N MET A 173 8.65 -3.37 20.24
CA MET A 173 8.12 -4.67 20.65
C MET A 173 8.41 -5.74 19.58
N TYR A 174 8.59 -5.35 18.31
CA TYR A 174 9.12 -6.23 17.26
C TYR A 174 10.59 -6.56 17.49
N MET A 175 11.42 -5.56 17.79
CA MET A 175 12.84 -5.75 18.13
C MET A 175 13.00 -6.51 19.44
N GLU A 176 12.22 -6.21 20.46
CA GLU A 176 12.17 -6.90 21.76
C GLU A 176 11.60 -8.29 21.62
N MET A 177 10.56 -8.55 20.81
CA MET A 177 10.08 -9.92 20.52
C MET A 177 11.15 -10.70 19.76
N LYS A 178 11.83 -10.06 18.81
CA LYS A 178 12.95 -10.66 18.08
C LYS A 178 14.11 -10.96 19.02
N GLU A 179 14.49 -10.03 19.89
CA GLU A 179 15.51 -10.20 20.93
C GLU A 179 15.09 -11.22 21.98
N THR A 180 13.82 -11.30 22.37
CA THR A 180 13.29 -12.29 23.33
C THR A 180 13.22 -13.67 22.69
N LEU A 181 12.90 -13.76 21.40
CA LEU A 181 12.98 -15.01 20.63
C LEU A 181 14.43 -15.40 20.40
N ASP A 182 15.31 -14.45 20.10
CA ASP A 182 16.75 -14.64 19.95
C ASP A 182 17.39 -15.03 21.29
N ASP A 183 16.95 -14.48 22.42
CA ASP A 183 17.38 -14.80 23.79
C ASP A 183 16.81 -16.14 24.24
N ALA A 184 15.54 -16.44 23.96
CA ALA A 184 14.96 -17.77 24.17
C ALA A 184 15.66 -18.82 23.28
N THR A 185 16.11 -18.43 22.09
CA THR A 185 16.91 -19.26 21.19
C THR A 185 18.36 -19.38 21.68
N LEU A 186 18.99 -18.33 22.21
CA LEU A 186 20.34 -18.37 22.78
C LEU A 186 20.38 -19.22 24.04
N LEU A 187 19.32 -19.15 24.85
CA LEU A 187 19.08 -20.04 25.97
C LEU A 187 18.82 -21.47 25.47
N SER A 188 18.07 -21.68 24.39
CA SER A 188 17.91 -22.99 23.74
C SER A 188 19.23 -23.55 23.19
N GLU A 189 20.11 -22.71 22.63
CA GLU A 189 21.45 -23.10 22.17
C GLU A 189 22.38 -23.49 23.32
N TYR A 190 22.21 -22.91 24.51
CA TYR A 190 22.89 -23.35 25.74
C TYR A 190 22.24 -24.59 26.37
N VAL A 191 20.94 -24.79 26.17
CA VAL A 191 20.18 -25.97 26.63
C VAL A 191 20.43 -27.19 25.74
N ASP A 192 20.92 -27.04 24.51
CA ASP A 192 21.43 -28.16 23.69
C ASP A 192 22.62 -28.90 24.36
N GLU A 193 23.36 -28.26 25.28
CA GLU A 193 24.38 -28.94 26.11
C GLU A 193 23.77 -29.62 27.37
N LEU A 194 22.51 -29.33 27.69
CA LEU A 194 21.79 -29.80 28.88
C LEU A 194 20.38 -30.28 28.50
N ALA A 195 20.33 -31.36 27.70
CA ALA A 195 19.22 -32.31 27.56
C ALA A 195 17.78 -31.75 27.41
N ASP A 196 17.22 -32.02 26.23
CA ASP A 196 15.82 -32.46 26.04
C ASP A 196 14.71 -31.39 26.16
N ASP A 197 14.83 -30.30 25.41
CA ASP A 197 13.66 -29.46 25.07
C ASP A 197 13.65 -29.11 23.57
N GLU A 198 13.57 -30.15 22.73
CA GLU A 198 13.35 -30.09 21.27
C GLU A 198 11.92 -29.64 20.87
N GLU A 199 11.11 -29.13 21.81
CA GLU A 199 9.67 -28.89 21.62
C GLU A 199 9.32 -27.47 21.15
N TYR A 200 10.28 -26.53 21.15
CA TYR A 200 10.00 -25.17 20.67
C TYR A 200 10.01 -25.13 19.13
N MET A 201 8.82 -25.38 18.55
CA MET A 201 8.49 -25.19 17.12
C MET A 201 9.05 -26.29 16.19
N ARG A 202 8.57 -27.53 16.35
CA ARG A 202 8.65 -28.56 15.31
C ARG A 202 7.65 -28.24 14.20
N LEU A 203 8.13 -28.08 12.97
CA LEU A 203 7.28 -27.94 11.80
C LEU A 203 6.98 -29.32 11.25
N GLU A 204 5.73 -29.58 10.95
CA GLU A 204 5.29 -30.82 10.33
C GLU A 204 4.82 -30.53 8.90
N ASP A 205 5.15 -31.41 7.97
CA ASP A 205 4.55 -31.38 6.64
C ASP A 205 3.07 -31.81 6.70
N GLN A 206 2.35 -31.67 5.58
CA GLN A 206 0.95 -32.11 5.46
C GLN A 206 0.74 -33.63 5.66
N SER A 207 1.82 -34.40 5.77
CA SER A 207 1.83 -35.84 6.03
C SER A 207 2.18 -36.16 7.50
N GLY A 208 2.41 -35.14 8.33
CA GLY A 208 2.79 -35.27 9.74
C GLY A 208 4.28 -35.57 9.98
N ASN A 209 5.15 -35.46 8.97
CA ASN A 209 6.59 -35.65 9.14
C ASN A 209 7.24 -34.36 9.61
N THR A 210 8.12 -34.47 10.61
CA THR A 210 8.89 -33.31 11.09
C THR A 210 9.89 -32.84 10.03
N ILE A 211 9.83 -31.56 9.70
CA ILE A 211 10.77 -30.88 8.80
C ILE A 211 11.87 -30.23 9.64
N GLU A 212 13.11 -30.71 9.48
CA GLU A 212 14.27 -30.05 10.06
C GLU A 212 14.65 -28.80 9.26
N LEU A 213 14.52 -27.65 9.90
CA LEU A 213 14.90 -26.36 9.35
C LEU A 213 16.20 -25.84 9.96
N PRO A 214 17.10 -25.22 9.16
CA PRO A 214 18.22 -24.49 9.72
C PRO A 214 17.74 -23.37 10.66
N ARG A 215 18.56 -23.06 11.66
CA ARG A 215 18.25 -22.02 12.67
C ARG A 215 17.91 -20.66 12.04
N ALA A 216 18.53 -20.30 10.91
CA ALA A 216 18.22 -19.05 10.21
C ALA A 216 16.80 -19.07 9.61
N GLU A 217 16.38 -20.18 8.99
CA GLU A 217 15.06 -20.31 8.37
C GLU A 217 13.96 -20.46 9.42
N LYS A 218 14.20 -21.17 10.52
CA LYS A 218 13.28 -21.22 11.67
C LYS A 218 12.99 -19.82 12.20
N ARG A 219 14.04 -18.99 12.37
CA ARG A 219 13.91 -17.59 12.81
C ARG A 219 13.10 -16.75 11.82
N ALA A 220 13.47 -16.78 10.54
CA ALA A 220 12.79 -16.03 9.50
C ALA A 220 11.30 -16.41 9.39
N LEU A 221 10.98 -17.71 9.45
CA LEU A 221 9.61 -18.22 9.45
C LEU A 221 8.82 -17.75 10.67
N SER A 222 9.38 -17.89 11.87
CA SER A 222 8.72 -17.48 13.13
C SER A 222 8.36 -16.00 13.12
N VAL A 223 9.32 -15.16 12.74
CA VAL A 223 9.14 -13.71 12.66
C VAL A 223 8.12 -13.35 11.58
N GLY A 224 8.20 -13.99 10.41
CA GLY A 224 7.25 -13.79 9.31
C GLY A 224 5.80 -14.13 9.72
N LEU A 225 5.60 -15.26 10.39
CA LEU A 225 4.28 -15.69 10.88
C LEU A 225 3.73 -14.76 11.96
N ALA A 226 4.57 -14.34 12.91
CA ALA A 226 4.16 -13.38 13.94
C ALA A 226 3.73 -12.04 13.31
N MET A 227 4.49 -11.54 12.33
CA MET A 227 4.17 -10.33 11.59
C MET A 227 2.87 -10.44 10.79
N HIS A 228 2.66 -11.56 10.10
CA HIS A 228 1.41 -11.84 9.41
C HIS A 228 0.21 -11.81 10.38
N SER A 229 0.34 -12.40 11.56
CA SER A 229 -0.71 -12.41 12.59
C SER A 229 -1.08 -11.00 13.08
N ARG A 230 -0.08 -10.12 13.29
CA ARG A 230 -0.30 -8.71 13.66
C ARG A 230 -0.87 -7.90 12.51
N GLY A 231 -0.39 -8.10 11.28
CA GLY A 231 -0.98 -7.50 10.08
C GLY A 231 -2.46 -7.81 9.97
N ARG A 232 -2.86 -9.07 10.26
CA ARG A 232 -4.27 -9.46 10.31
C ARG A 232 -5.06 -8.81 11.44
N ALA A 233 -4.45 -8.61 12.62
CA ALA A 233 -5.07 -7.84 13.68
C ALA A 233 -5.29 -6.36 13.29
N ALA A 234 -4.35 -5.75 12.57
CA ALA A 234 -4.49 -4.39 12.03
C ALA A 234 -5.59 -4.31 10.95
N ILE A 235 -5.69 -5.32 10.05
CA ILE A 235 -6.80 -5.43 9.08
C ILE A 235 -8.16 -5.45 9.79
N LYS A 236 -8.29 -6.23 10.89
CA LYS A 236 -9.53 -6.30 11.68
C LYS A 236 -9.91 -4.95 12.31
N LYS A 237 -8.92 -4.10 12.61
CA LYS A 237 -9.11 -2.73 13.11
C LYS A 237 -9.29 -1.70 11.98
N HIS A 238 -9.29 -2.13 10.72
CA HIS A 238 -9.32 -1.28 9.53
C HIS A 238 -8.13 -0.32 9.38
N ASP A 239 -7.01 -0.58 10.07
CA ASP A 239 -5.76 0.13 9.85
C ASP A 239 -4.96 -0.54 8.73
N TYR A 240 -5.37 -0.27 7.50
CA TYR A 240 -4.74 -0.85 6.32
C TYR A 240 -3.34 -0.28 6.04
N SER A 241 -3.02 0.92 6.54
CA SER A 241 -1.68 1.51 6.41
C SER A 241 -0.68 0.71 7.23
N LEU A 242 -0.99 0.49 8.52
CA LEU A 242 -0.16 -0.33 9.40
C LEU A 242 -0.11 -1.78 8.94
N ALA A 243 -1.26 -2.36 8.58
CA ALA A 243 -1.32 -3.72 8.08
C ALA A 243 -0.41 -3.94 6.88
N LEU A 244 -0.43 -3.05 5.89
CA LEU A 244 0.41 -3.22 4.69
C LEU A 244 1.91 -3.24 5.05
N VAL A 245 2.37 -2.35 5.94
CA VAL A 245 3.79 -2.33 6.34
C VAL A 245 4.18 -3.64 7.03
N LEU A 246 3.35 -4.13 7.96
CA LEU A 246 3.61 -5.38 8.68
C LEU A 246 3.62 -6.60 7.75
N LEU A 247 2.69 -6.66 6.79
CA LEU A 247 2.59 -7.76 5.84
C LEU A 247 3.74 -7.77 4.83
N LEU A 248 4.22 -6.60 4.38
CA LEU A 248 5.39 -6.51 3.51
C LEU A 248 6.68 -6.92 4.23
N GLU A 249 6.80 -6.61 5.52
CA GLU A 249 7.92 -7.11 6.32
C GLU A 249 7.80 -8.63 6.57
N ALA A 250 6.59 -9.14 6.80
CA ALA A 250 6.36 -10.59 6.86
C ALA A 250 6.81 -11.28 5.57
N ASP A 251 6.44 -10.74 4.40
CA ASP A 251 6.82 -11.32 3.11
C ASP A 251 8.33 -11.29 2.90
N ARG A 252 8.99 -10.20 3.31
CA ARG A 252 10.45 -10.10 3.27
C ARG A 252 11.11 -11.20 4.10
N GLN A 253 10.63 -11.45 5.31
CA GLN A 253 11.17 -12.49 6.19
C GLN A 253 10.92 -13.89 5.63
N LEU A 254 9.70 -14.16 5.15
CA LEU A 254 9.37 -15.45 4.53
C LEU A 254 10.16 -15.70 3.25
N SER A 255 10.50 -14.66 2.49
CA SER A 255 11.33 -14.79 1.27
C SER A 255 12.77 -15.25 1.53
N GLU A 256 13.24 -15.19 2.78
CA GLU A 256 14.54 -15.74 3.18
C GLU A 256 14.50 -17.27 3.36
N CYS A 257 13.30 -17.86 3.46
CA CYS A 257 13.10 -19.31 3.57
C CYS A 257 13.16 -20.00 2.19
N ARG A 258 13.51 -21.30 2.16
CA ARG A 258 13.49 -22.07 0.92
C ARG A 258 12.07 -22.24 0.37
N SER A 259 11.96 -22.27 -0.96
CA SER A 259 10.69 -22.45 -1.69
C SER A 259 9.94 -23.73 -1.33
N GLN A 260 10.63 -24.79 -0.91
CA GLN A 260 10.02 -26.06 -0.47
C GLN A 260 9.17 -25.88 0.81
N ILE A 261 9.58 -24.99 1.71
CA ILE A 261 8.87 -24.71 2.96
C ILE A 261 7.69 -23.79 2.67
N LEU A 262 7.91 -22.75 1.87
CA LEU A 262 6.87 -21.80 1.47
C LEU A 262 5.74 -22.46 0.67
N SER A 263 6.04 -23.54 -0.06
CA SER A 263 5.03 -24.33 -0.77
C SER A 263 4.35 -25.39 0.10
N SER A 264 4.94 -25.74 1.24
CA SER A 264 4.35 -26.67 2.21
C SER A 264 3.47 -25.95 3.25
N VAL A 265 3.61 -24.62 3.37
CA VAL A 265 2.90 -23.79 4.36
C VAL A 265 1.93 -22.85 3.64
N ASP A 266 0.62 -23.07 3.82
CA ASP A 266 -0.46 -22.26 3.23
C ASP A 266 -0.40 -20.76 3.61
N ASN A 267 0.30 -20.44 4.70
CA ASN A 267 0.37 -19.09 5.24
C ASN A 267 1.00 -18.08 4.27
N TRP A 268 1.91 -18.50 3.38
CA TRP A 268 2.51 -17.56 2.41
C TRP A 268 1.52 -17.13 1.32
N ALA A 269 0.70 -18.05 0.80
CA ALA A 269 -0.35 -17.71 -0.16
C ALA A 269 -1.42 -16.79 0.45
N VAL A 270 -1.83 -17.08 1.70
CA VAL A 270 -2.78 -16.23 2.45
C VAL A 270 -2.17 -14.85 2.72
N LEU A 271 -0.88 -14.77 3.05
CA LEU A 271 -0.17 -13.50 3.22
C LEU A 271 -0.22 -12.66 1.93
N GLN A 272 0.07 -13.25 0.77
CA GLN A 272 0.01 -12.53 -0.51
C GLN A 272 -1.40 -12.00 -0.80
N LEU A 273 -2.44 -12.77 -0.48
CA LEU A 273 -3.83 -12.34 -0.61
C LEU A 273 -4.15 -11.16 0.33
N ASP A 274 -3.68 -11.22 1.58
CA ASP A 274 -3.84 -10.14 2.56
C ASP A 274 -3.12 -8.85 2.11
N ILE A 275 -1.93 -8.97 1.50
CA ILE A 275 -1.19 -7.83 0.92
C ILE A 275 -2.00 -7.20 -0.22
N ALA A 276 -2.50 -8.01 -1.16
CA ALA A 276 -3.33 -7.55 -2.26
C ALA A 276 -4.61 -6.86 -1.76
N TRP A 277 -5.23 -7.40 -0.71
CA TRP A 277 -6.38 -6.83 -0.05
C TRP A 277 -6.06 -5.45 0.54
N CYS A 278 -4.95 -5.30 1.25
CA CYS A 278 -4.51 -4.01 1.80
C CYS A 278 -4.30 -2.96 0.70
N TYR A 279 -3.65 -3.31 -0.42
CA TYR A 279 -3.50 -2.39 -1.55
C TYR A 279 -4.85 -1.95 -2.12
N LEU A 280 -5.79 -2.89 -2.28
CA LEU A 280 -7.14 -2.58 -2.75
C LEU A 280 -7.88 -1.65 -1.77
N CYS A 281 -7.83 -1.95 -0.47
CA CYS A 281 -8.45 -1.13 0.57
C CYS A 281 -7.88 0.30 0.57
N LEU A 282 -6.56 0.46 0.50
CA LEU A 282 -5.91 1.78 0.46
C LEU A 282 -6.30 2.58 -0.80
N ARG A 283 -6.41 1.92 -1.97
CA ARG A 283 -6.90 2.57 -3.20
C ARG A 283 -8.39 2.89 -3.15
N SER A 284 -9.21 2.08 -2.47
CA SER A 284 -10.67 2.27 -2.39
C SER A 284 -11.10 3.32 -1.36
N LEU A 285 -10.38 3.42 -0.23
CA LEU A 285 -10.58 4.46 0.79
C LEU A 285 -10.18 5.86 0.29
N GLN A 286 -9.38 5.93 -0.77
CA GLN A 286 -8.97 7.18 -1.44
C GLN A 286 -10.15 8.07 -1.88
N LYS A 287 -11.34 7.51 -2.13
CA LYS A 287 -12.54 8.28 -2.52
C LYS A 287 -13.51 8.57 -1.37
N ARG A 288 -13.28 8.02 -0.16
CA ARG A 288 -14.14 8.23 1.02
C ARG A 288 -13.55 9.20 2.04
N ALA A 289 -12.45 9.87 1.70
CA ALA A 289 -11.75 10.81 2.58
C ALA A 289 -12.30 12.26 2.56
N CYS A 290 -13.50 12.46 2.01
CA CYS A 290 -14.30 13.66 2.31
C CYS A 290 -15.58 13.20 2.99
N THR A 291 -15.86 13.75 4.17
CA THR A 291 -17.08 13.54 4.98
C THR A 291 -17.14 12.27 5.85
N VAL A 292 -16.27 12.15 6.87
CA VAL A 292 -16.66 11.36 8.08
C VAL A 292 -16.32 12.09 9.39
N HIS A 293 -15.30 12.95 9.43
CA HIS A 293 -14.99 13.69 10.67
C HIS A 293 -16.03 14.76 11.05
N ALA A 294 -16.89 15.19 10.11
CA ALA A 294 -18.00 16.11 10.38
C ALA A 294 -19.37 15.42 10.51
N ALA A 295 -19.56 14.18 10.09
CA ALA A 295 -20.89 13.55 10.14
C ALA A 295 -21.22 12.93 11.51
N ILE A 296 -20.21 12.46 12.24
CA ILE A 296 -20.42 11.78 13.53
C ILE A 296 -20.59 12.79 14.69
N LEU A 297 -20.05 14.00 14.57
CA LEU A 297 -20.22 15.06 15.58
C LEU A 297 -21.41 16.00 15.32
N THR A 298 -21.92 16.09 14.09
CA THR A 298 -23.04 17.00 13.74
C THR A 298 -24.41 16.31 13.71
N ALA A 299 -24.47 14.99 13.84
CA ALA A 299 -25.74 14.26 14.02
C ALA A 299 -26.24 14.28 15.49
N GLY A 300 -25.51 14.93 16.41
CA GLY A 300 -25.86 15.03 17.83
C GLY A 300 -26.65 16.28 18.24
N TYR A 301 -26.80 17.28 17.37
CA TYR A 301 -27.48 18.54 17.72
C TYR A 301 -28.08 19.19 16.47
N CYS A 302 -29.31 18.84 16.12
CA CYS A 302 -30.33 19.73 15.53
C CYS A 302 -31.55 18.92 15.09
N GLY A 303 -32.70 19.18 15.71
CA GLY A 303 -33.99 18.74 15.18
C GLY A 303 -35.01 18.33 16.24
N LEU A 304 -35.49 19.30 17.04
CA LEU A 304 -36.86 19.23 17.54
C LEU A 304 -37.81 19.14 16.33
N PRO A 305 -38.87 18.32 16.43
CA PRO A 305 -40.17 18.94 16.48
C PRO A 305 -41.06 18.38 17.59
N SER A 306 -41.99 19.24 17.95
CA SER A 306 -43.08 19.14 18.91
C SER A 306 -44.02 17.95 18.74
N GLU A 307 -44.44 17.45 19.91
CA GLU A 307 -45.79 17.00 20.27
C GLU A 307 -46.27 15.55 20.04
N GLN A 308 -46.59 14.95 21.21
CA GLN A 308 -47.73 14.06 21.54
C GLN A 308 -47.48 12.54 21.73
N THR A 309 -47.19 12.21 23.01
CA THR A 309 -47.87 11.22 23.89
C THR A 309 -48.35 9.86 23.33
N THR A 310 -47.70 8.77 23.74
CA THR A 310 -48.17 7.75 24.73
C THR A 310 -47.49 6.39 24.50
N GLY A 311 -47.14 5.68 25.59
CA GLY A 311 -47.23 4.21 25.60
C GLY A 311 -45.94 3.37 25.58
N SER A 312 -45.51 2.99 26.78
CA SER A 312 -44.77 1.76 27.13
C SER A 312 -43.28 1.63 26.77
N THR A 313 -42.52 1.51 27.86
CA THR A 313 -41.11 1.19 27.99
C THR A 313 -40.78 -0.24 27.57
N CYS A 314 -39.77 -0.43 26.72
CA CYS A 314 -39.01 -1.67 26.64
C CYS A 314 -37.52 -1.33 26.47
N SER A 315 -36.73 -1.62 27.51
CA SER A 315 -35.32 -1.24 27.62
C SER A 315 -34.44 -2.16 26.77
N ALA A 316 -33.54 -1.57 25.97
CA ALA A 316 -32.57 -2.24 25.10
C ALA A 316 -31.45 -3.02 25.85
N ARG A 317 -31.69 -3.39 27.12
CA ARG A 317 -30.76 -4.15 27.97
C ARG A 317 -30.99 -5.67 27.91
N GLU A 318 -32.16 -6.12 27.50
CA GLU A 318 -32.52 -7.55 27.45
C GLU A 318 -32.11 -8.29 26.16
N GLY A 319 -31.69 -7.56 25.12
CA GLY A 319 -31.24 -8.16 23.85
C GLY A 319 -29.79 -8.66 23.86
N ARG A 320 -28.95 -8.18 24.80
CA ARG A 320 -27.51 -8.50 24.82
C ARG A 320 -27.18 -9.77 25.62
N GLU A 321 -27.97 -10.11 26.64
CA GLU A 321 -27.73 -11.30 27.48
C GLU A 321 -28.20 -12.62 26.81
N ARG A 322 -29.08 -12.57 25.81
CA ARG A 322 -29.53 -13.76 25.08
C ARG A 322 -28.56 -14.26 24.01
N VAL A 323 -27.60 -13.44 23.58
CA VAL A 323 -26.60 -13.85 22.58
C VAL A 323 -25.35 -14.45 23.25
N GLU A 324 -25.00 -14.03 24.48
CA GLU A 324 -23.85 -14.57 25.22
C GLU A 324 -24.07 -15.96 25.83
N GLN A 325 -25.31 -16.46 25.92
CA GLN A 325 -25.58 -17.82 26.39
C GLN A 325 -25.52 -18.89 25.28
N LEU A 326 -25.53 -18.49 23.99
CA LEU A 326 -25.52 -19.44 22.87
C LEU A 326 -24.11 -19.80 22.35
N THR A 327 -23.07 -19.05 22.73
CA THR A 327 -21.68 -19.28 22.31
C THR A 327 -20.83 -20.08 23.30
N ARG A 328 -21.41 -20.65 24.37
CA ARG A 328 -20.71 -21.54 25.33
C ARG A 328 -21.08 -23.02 25.22
N ARG A 329 -21.78 -23.44 24.18
CA ARG A 329 -21.99 -24.86 23.85
C ARG A 329 -21.86 -25.08 22.35
N GLN A 330 -20.63 -25.22 21.90
CA GLN A 330 -20.23 -26.15 20.83
C GLN A 330 -18.72 -26.35 20.89
#